data_AF-A0A137P6K9-F1
#
_entry.id   AF-A0A137P6K9-F1
#
_cell.length_a   1.000
_cell.length_b   1.000
_cell.length_c   1.000
_cell.angle_alpha   90.00
_cell.angle_beta   90.00
_cell.angle_gamma   90.00
#
_symmetry.space_group_name_H-M   'P 1'
#
loop_
_entity.id
_entity.type
_entity.pdbx_description
1 polymer ?
#
loop_
_entity_poly.entity_id
_entity_poly.type
_entity_poly.pdbx_seq_one_letter_code
_entity_poly.pdbx_strand_id
1 'polypeptide(L)'
;NTNHYQLLELSTLLPHLTSLNISNTKLSLTSFKHALANLQNLEILSIGMVIFIYYAGESNPASTIPFPNSLKHINWHYCRLYSCTLEEDPKKLNFKYSETLTEQGFLTIPPVNLPNLKKFTTMIDPFPLNTELLLANHQLTSLNFEIGEFDEALFRIFDLIKNIKELELNVTLLQIGLNVDWMDDFSLPNLTHFYFNDAGFQNWPLIEKIVVSSPNIIDIRIMAQNKAIYHIMDWFKKLTKLEKLLIIAEDERKVNLDGVLLSPNLKHLELGINVNIKKILKNYQHNIHLKVISFYNMHFTPKFVRDLNQESTPSPWRLIKFKDASNYYRVPLEAPIY
;
A
#
# COMPACT_ATOMS: atom_id res chain seq x y z
N ASN A 1 1.31 28.56 8.21
CA ASN A 1 2.27 28.85 7.14
C ASN A 1 1.55 28.85 5.82
N THR A 2 1.39 30.02 5.20
CA THR A 2 0.72 30.23 3.92
C THR A 2 1.70 29.97 2.77
N ASN A 3 1.62 28.79 2.14
CA ASN A 3 2.51 28.37 1.04
C ASN A 3 1.94 28.73 -0.36
N HIS A 4 0.86 29.51 -0.42
CA HIS A 4 0.06 29.73 -1.64
C HIS A 4 0.88 30.28 -2.81
N TYR A 5 1.69 31.31 -2.55
CA TYR A 5 2.48 32.00 -3.57
C TYR A 5 3.70 31.21 -4.05
N GLN A 6 4.29 30.40 -3.15
CA GLN A 6 5.46 29.58 -3.47
C GLN A 6 5.14 28.48 -4.49
N LEU A 7 3.94 27.90 -4.46
CA LEU A 7 3.57 26.86 -5.43
C LEU A 7 3.47 27.42 -6.86
N LEU A 8 2.88 28.62 -7.01
CA LEU A 8 2.76 29.28 -8.31
C LEU A 8 4.14 29.64 -8.86
N GLU A 9 5.00 30.25 -8.05
CA GLU A 9 6.37 30.57 -8.44
C GLU A 9 7.15 29.31 -8.86
N LEU A 10 7.10 28.25 -8.05
CA LEU A 10 7.75 26.97 -8.35
C LEU A 10 7.27 26.38 -9.69
N SER A 11 5.97 26.46 -9.99
CA SER A 11 5.41 25.91 -11.23
C SER A 11 5.94 26.59 -12.48
N THR A 12 6.30 27.87 -12.39
CA THR A 12 6.85 28.64 -13.51
C THR A 12 8.36 28.47 -13.64
N LEU A 13 9.07 28.34 -12.52
CA LEU A 13 10.54 28.24 -12.49
C LEU A 13 11.05 26.83 -12.75
N LEU A 14 10.22 25.80 -12.51
CA LEU A 14 10.60 24.39 -12.62
C LEU A 14 9.70 23.63 -13.62
N PRO A 15 9.68 24.00 -14.91
CA PRO A 15 8.83 23.35 -15.91
C PRO A 15 9.17 21.86 -16.14
N HIS A 16 10.36 21.42 -15.73
CA HIS A 16 10.82 20.03 -15.82
C HIS A 16 10.58 19.21 -14.55
N LEU A 17 9.82 19.74 -13.58
CA LEU A 17 9.50 19.02 -12.35
C LEU A 17 8.72 17.73 -12.66
N THR A 18 9.26 16.58 -12.26
CA THR A 18 8.66 15.26 -12.49
C THR A 18 7.92 14.72 -11.28
N SER A 19 8.17 15.26 -10.09
CA SER A 19 7.52 14.84 -8.86
C SER A 19 7.17 16.03 -7.98
N LEU A 20 5.92 16.08 -7.52
CA LEU A 20 5.40 17.10 -6.62
C LEU A 20 4.70 16.42 -5.44
N ASN A 21 5.14 16.76 -4.23
CA ASN A 21 4.51 16.33 -2.99
C ASN A 21 4.08 17.56 -2.19
N ILE A 22 2.80 17.67 -1.88
CA ILE A 22 2.23 18.74 -1.05
C ILE A 22 1.46 18.08 0.09
N SER A 23 1.83 18.41 1.32
CA SER A 23 1.12 17.88 2.48
C SER A 23 0.98 18.86 3.63
N ASN A 24 0.00 18.58 4.51
CA ASN A 24 -0.20 19.27 5.78
C ASN A 24 -0.25 20.79 5.67
N THR A 25 -0.99 21.30 4.67
CA THR A 25 -0.99 22.73 4.35
C THR A 25 -2.34 23.23 3.85
N LYS A 26 -2.47 24.56 3.76
CA LYS A 26 -3.61 25.25 3.15
C LYS A 26 -3.16 25.78 1.79
N LEU A 27 -4.00 25.64 0.78
CA LEU A 27 -3.66 26.07 -0.58
C LEU A 27 -4.86 26.69 -1.30
N SER A 28 -4.62 27.69 -2.15
CA SER A 28 -5.68 28.30 -2.98
C SER A 28 -5.98 27.32 -4.11
N LEU A 29 -7.25 26.96 -4.31
CA LEU A 29 -7.63 26.02 -5.35
C LEU A 29 -7.25 26.54 -6.74
N THR A 30 -7.42 27.84 -6.99
CA THR A 30 -7.00 28.49 -8.24
C THR A 30 -5.49 28.43 -8.42
N SER A 31 -4.73 28.72 -7.37
CA SER A 31 -3.27 28.62 -7.41
C SER A 31 -2.80 27.19 -7.72
N PHE A 32 -3.46 26.19 -7.14
CA PHE A 32 -3.20 24.78 -7.45
C PHE A 32 -3.46 24.45 -8.93
N LYS A 33 -4.62 24.85 -9.44
CA LYS A 33 -5.04 24.60 -10.82
C LYS A 33 -4.06 25.22 -11.81
N HIS A 34 -3.67 26.47 -11.58
CA HIS A 34 -2.67 27.15 -12.42
C HIS A 34 -1.30 26.47 -12.34
N ALA A 35 -0.86 26.08 -11.15
CA ALA A 35 0.42 25.39 -11.00
C ALA A 35 0.42 24.06 -11.78
N LEU A 36 -0.61 23.22 -11.64
CA LEU A 36 -0.70 21.96 -12.37
C LEU A 36 -0.79 22.15 -13.88
N ALA A 37 -1.46 23.20 -14.36
CA ALA A 37 -1.52 23.52 -15.78
C ALA A 37 -0.14 23.86 -16.39
N ASN A 38 0.83 24.30 -15.58
CA ASN A 38 2.19 24.60 -16.05
C ASN A 38 3.14 23.40 -15.95
N LEU A 39 2.84 22.42 -15.09
CA LEU A 39 3.71 21.28 -14.80
C LEU A 39 3.49 20.09 -15.77
N GLN A 40 3.68 20.32 -17.07
CA GLN A 40 3.39 19.35 -18.13
C GLN A 40 4.27 18.08 -18.13
N ASN A 41 5.39 18.10 -17.39
CA ASN A 41 6.30 16.95 -17.24
C ASN A 41 6.07 16.16 -15.93
N LEU A 42 5.03 16.52 -15.16
CA LEU A 42 4.79 15.92 -13.86
C LEU A 42 4.37 14.46 -13.99
N GLU A 43 5.17 13.54 -13.48
CA GLU A 43 4.91 12.10 -13.52
C GLU A 43 4.31 11.59 -12.19
N ILE A 44 4.63 12.24 -11.08
CA ILE A 44 4.21 11.84 -9.73
C ILE A 44 3.60 13.03 -9.01
N LEU A 45 2.34 12.87 -8.59
CA LEU A 45 1.62 13.86 -7.79
C LEU A 45 1.17 13.21 -6.48
N SER A 46 1.64 13.75 -5.34
CA SER A 46 1.23 13.32 -4.01
C SER A 46 0.63 14.48 -3.25
N ILE A 47 -0.66 14.41 -2.93
CA ILE A 47 -1.41 15.42 -2.18
C ILE A 47 -2.01 14.76 -0.94
N GLY A 48 -1.61 15.21 0.24
CA GLY A 48 -1.98 14.58 1.50
C GLY A 48 -2.33 15.58 2.60
N MET A 49 -3.51 15.48 3.23
CA MET A 49 -3.90 16.37 4.33
C MET A 49 -3.84 17.87 3.93
N VAL A 50 -4.39 18.20 2.76
CA VAL A 50 -4.42 19.57 2.22
C VAL A 50 -5.81 20.16 2.33
N ILE A 51 -5.87 21.39 2.81
CA ILE A 51 -7.07 22.22 2.83
C ILE A 51 -7.03 23.13 1.60
N PHE A 52 -7.88 22.87 0.63
CA PHE A 52 -8.09 23.73 -0.52
C PHE A 52 -9.09 24.83 -0.17
N ILE A 53 -8.71 26.06 -0.46
CA ILE A 53 -9.52 27.26 -0.22
C ILE A 53 -9.99 27.78 -1.57
N TYR A 54 -11.30 27.96 -1.69
CA TYR A 54 -11.97 28.63 -2.79
C TYR A 54 -12.48 29.99 -2.32
N TYR A 55 -12.03 31.08 -2.94
CA TYR A 55 -12.33 32.45 -2.52
C TYR A 55 -13.59 33.00 -3.22
N ALA A 56 -14.26 33.98 -2.61
CA ALA A 56 -15.54 34.51 -3.09
C ALA A 56 -15.47 35.09 -4.51
N GLY A 57 -14.33 35.68 -4.88
CA GLY A 57 -14.09 36.28 -6.19
C GLY A 57 -13.69 35.28 -7.28
N GLU A 58 -13.47 34.00 -6.93
CA GLU A 58 -13.07 32.98 -7.90
C GLU A 58 -14.29 32.43 -8.64
N SER A 59 -14.21 32.25 -9.96
CA SER A 59 -15.32 31.68 -10.74
C SER A 59 -15.44 30.16 -10.51
N ASN A 60 -16.66 29.71 -10.23
CA ASN A 60 -17.14 28.32 -10.12
C ASN A 60 -16.12 27.28 -9.58
N PRO A 61 -16.29 26.79 -8.33
CA PRO A 61 -15.42 25.76 -7.77
C PRO A 61 -15.51 24.44 -8.57
N ALA A 62 -16.60 24.22 -9.33
CA ALA A 62 -16.80 23.05 -10.17
C ALA A 62 -15.89 23.01 -11.42
N SER A 63 -15.09 24.04 -11.70
CA SER A 63 -14.08 23.95 -12.76
C SER A 63 -13.09 22.82 -12.46
N THR A 64 -12.92 21.93 -13.43
CA THR A 64 -12.10 20.71 -13.32
C THR A 64 -10.63 21.06 -13.06
N ILE A 65 -9.95 20.30 -12.19
CA ILE A 65 -8.50 20.44 -11.98
C ILE A 65 -7.78 19.90 -13.24
N PRO A 66 -6.90 20.70 -13.89
CA PRO A 66 -6.22 20.29 -15.12
C PRO A 66 -5.00 19.41 -14.81
N PHE A 67 -5.22 18.11 -14.68
CA PHE A 67 -4.15 17.13 -14.47
C PHE A 67 -3.33 16.93 -15.77
N PRO A 68 -1.99 16.96 -15.72
CA PRO A 68 -1.17 16.72 -16.91
C PRO A 68 -1.16 15.25 -17.32
N ASN A 69 -1.17 15.00 -18.64
CA ASN A 69 -1.19 13.66 -19.22
C ASN A 69 0.07 12.83 -18.93
N SER A 70 1.16 13.48 -18.49
CA SER A 70 2.41 12.83 -18.08
C SER A 70 2.28 12.02 -16.78
N LEU A 71 1.22 12.22 -16.00
CA LEU A 71 1.04 11.57 -14.71
C LEU A 71 1.03 10.05 -14.84
N LYS A 72 1.95 9.41 -14.10
CA LYS A 72 2.06 7.97 -13.94
C LYS A 72 1.56 7.53 -12.57
N HIS A 73 1.76 8.35 -11.54
CA HIS A 73 1.40 8.02 -10.17
C HIS A 73 0.64 9.18 -9.51
N ILE A 74 -0.50 8.86 -8.90
CA ILE A 74 -1.25 9.79 -8.06
C ILE A 74 -1.41 9.19 -6.67
N ASN A 75 -1.07 9.97 -5.66
CA ASN A 75 -1.45 9.73 -4.27
C ASN A 75 -2.32 10.91 -3.81
N TRP A 76 -3.57 10.64 -3.42
CA TRP A 76 -4.54 11.66 -3.06
C TRP A 76 -5.30 11.27 -1.80
N HIS A 77 -5.03 11.94 -0.69
CA HIS A 77 -5.64 11.59 0.60
C HIS A 77 -5.91 12.81 1.46
N TYR A 78 -6.99 12.75 2.25
CA TYR A 78 -7.40 13.80 3.20
C TYR A 78 -7.45 15.22 2.63
N CYS A 79 -8.03 15.38 1.43
CA CYS A 79 -8.16 16.68 0.77
C CYS A 79 -9.54 17.29 1.06
N ARG A 80 -9.58 18.44 1.73
CA ARG A 80 -10.82 19.15 2.06
C ARG A 80 -10.96 20.42 1.23
N LEU A 81 -12.19 20.78 0.90
CA LEU A 81 -12.54 22.01 0.23
C LEU A 81 -13.27 22.94 1.21
N TYR A 82 -12.80 24.18 1.30
CA TYR A 82 -13.44 25.24 2.07
C TYR A 82 -13.75 26.42 1.15
N SER A 83 -14.92 27.01 1.31
CA SER A 83 -15.23 28.32 0.75
C SER A 83 -14.74 29.40 1.71
N CYS A 84 -14.20 30.49 1.17
CA CYS A 84 -13.78 31.65 1.92
C CYS A 84 -14.64 32.87 1.56
N THR A 85 -15.05 33.63 2.58
CA THR A 85 -15.76 34.91 2.38
C THR A 85 -14.86 36.02 1.86
N LEU A 86 -13.54 35.83 1.88
CA LEU A 86 -12.58 36.76 1.31
C LEU A 86 -12.55 36.64 -0.21
N GLU A 87 -12.26 37.75 -0.88
CA GLU A 87 -12.11 37.81 -2.34
C GLU A 87 -10.80 37.16 -2.83
N GLU A 88 -9.74 37.22 -2.01
CA GLU A 88 -8.40 36.70 -2.35
C GLU A 88 -7.64 36.22 -1.10
N ASP A 89 -6.52 35.54 -1.31
CA ASP A 89 -5.63 35.08 -0.23
C ASP A 89 -4.99 36.27 0.52
N PRO A 90 -5.23 36.42 1.83
CA PRO A 90 -4.61 37.47 2.62
C PRO A 90 -3.08 37.32 2.62
N LYS A 91 -2.39 38.35 2.11
CA LYS A 91 -0.91 38.46 2.09
C LYS A 91 -0.23 38.46 3.46
N LYS A 92 -0.99 38.36 4.56
CA LYS A 92 -0.48 38.31 5.93
C LYS A 92 -0.21 36.86 6.33
N LEU A 93 1.05 36.55 6.64
CA LEU A 93 1.55 35.20 6.99
C LEU A 93 0.77 34.49 8.12
N ASN A 94 0.13 35.25 9.01
CA ASN A 94 -0.60 34.75 10.18
C ASN A 94 -2.09 35.11 10.17
N PHE A 95 -2.71 35.22 8.99
CA PHE A 95 -4.15 35.48 8.92
C PHE A 95 -4.94 34.33 9.56
N LYS A 96 -5.85 34.69 10.48
CA LYS A 96 -6.69 33.73 11.21
C LYS A 96 -7.94 33.40 10.39
N TYR A 97 -7.85 32.32 9.62
CA TYR A 97 -8.91 31.81 8.75
C TYR A 97 -10.18 31.29 9.45
N SER A 98 -10.20 31.17 10.78
CA SER A 98 -11.26 30.46 11.51
C SER A 98 -12.66 31.05 11.37
N GLU A 99 -12.76 32.34 11.03
CA GLU A 99 -14.03 33.07 10.94
C GLU A 99 -14.51 33.25 9.50
N THR A 100 -13.66 32.91 8.53
CA THR A 100 -13.92 33.18 7.10
C THR A 100 -14.07 31.91 6.28
N LEU A 101 -13.74 30.73 6.84
CA LEU A 101 -13.81 29.45 6.13
C LEU A 101 -15.07 28.68 6.50
N THR A 102 -15.76 28.18 5.48
CA THR A 102 -16.87 27.25 5.63
C THR A 102 -16.53 25.96 4.88
N GLU A 103 -16.60 24.82 5.58
CA GLU A 103 -16.31 23.52 4.97
C GLU A 103 -17.38 23.17 3.94
N GLN A 104 -16.95 22.89 2.71
CA GLN A 104 -17.81 22.47 1.61
C GLN A 104 -17.83 20.95 1.45
N GLY A 105 -16.82 20.27 1.99
CA GLY A 105 -16.68 18.83 1.97
C GLY A 105 -15.29 18.41 1.47
N PHE A 106 -15.25 17.28 0.78
CA PHE A 106 -14.01 16.70 0.29
C PHE A 106 -13.76 17.05 -1.17
N LEU A 107 -12.50 17.34 -1.51
CA LEU A 107 -12.09 17.54 -2.88
C LEU A 107 -11.66 16.21 -3.48
N THR A 108 -12.46 15.69 -4.41
CA THR A 108 -12.14 14.49 -5.18
C THR A 108 -11.49 14.87 -6.52
N ILE A 109 -10.69 13.95 -7.07
CA ILE A 109 -10.20 14.06 -8.44
C ILE A 109 -11.43 13.95 -9.37
N PRO A 110 -11.57 14.74 -10.44
CA PRO A 110 -12.65 14.57 -11.41
C PRO A 110 -12.46 13.28 -12.24
N PRO A 111 -13.51 12.78 -12.92
CA PRO A 111 -13.42 11.60 -13.79
C PRO A 111 -12.68 11.92 -15.10
N VAL A 112 -11.37 12.12 -15.00
CA VAL A 112 -10.49 12.45 -16.14
C VAL A 112 -9.71 11.21 -16.57
N ASN A 113 -9.57 11.04 -17.89
CA ASN A 113 -8.70 10.01 -18.45
C ASN A 113 -7.25 10.51 -18.45
N LEU A 114 -6.38 9.81 -17.74
CA LEU A 114 -4.96 10.07 -17.61
C LEU A 114 -4.18 8.91 -18.23
N PRO A 115 -3.88 8.94 -19.54
CA PRO A 115 -3.49 7.76 -20.31
C PRO A 115 -2.20 7.06 -19.83
N ASN A 116 -1.35 7.76 -19.09
CA ASN A 116 -0.11 7.23 -18.54
C ASN A 116 -0.21 6.75 -17.09
N LEU A 117 -1.37 6.94 -16.44
CA LEU A 117 -1.56 6.63 -15.03
C LEU A 117 -1.48 5.11 -14.78
N LYS A 118 -0.50 4.67 -13.99
CA LYS A 118 -0.26 3.26 -13.64
C LYS A 118 -0.55 2.95 -12.19
N LYS A 119 -0.36 3.92 -11.29
CA LYS A 119 -0.56 3.76 -9.85
C LYS A 119 -1.51 4.83 -9.31
N PHE A 120 -2.50 4.38 -8.54
CA PHE A 120 -3.38 5.25 -7.77
C PHE A 120 -3.40 4.85 -6.31
N THR A 121 -3.20 5.82 -5.43
CA THR A 121 -3.24 5.68 -3.98
C THR A 121 -4.28 6.66 -3.42
N THR A 122 -5.18 6.16 -2.57
CA THR A 122 -6.17 7.00 -1.88
C THR A 122 -6.54 6.40 -0.53
N MET A 123 -7.08 7.26 0.34
CA MET A 123 -7.81 6.83 1.52
C MET A 123 -9.31 6.72 1.20
N ILE A 124 -9.99 5.75 1.78
CA ILE A 124 -11.44 5.47 1.70
C ILE A 124 -11.96 5.44 3.14
N ASP A 125 -13.07 6.12 3.40
CA ASP A 125 -13.62 6.43 4.73
C ASP A 125 -12.78 7.48 5.52
N PRO A 126 -13.33 8.68 5.82
CA PRO A 126 -14.70 9.15 5.56
C PRO A 126 -14.98 9.50 4.09
N PHE A 127 -14.03 9.26 3.20
CA PHE A 127 -14.12 9.62 1.79
C PHE A 127 -14.79 8.51 0.98
N PRO A 128 -15.84 8.80 0.19
CA PRO A 128 -16.32 7.84 -0.77
C PRO A 128 -15.26 7.63 -1.84
N LEU A 129 -15.05 6.38 -2.23
CA LEU A 129 -14.17 6.06 -3.34
C LEU A 129 -14.70 6.69 -4.63
N ASN A 130 -13.80 7.35 -5.37
CA ASN A 130 -14.12 7.82 -6.71
C ASN A 130 -14.03 6.69 -7.73
N THR A 131 -15.14 5.96 -7.90
CA THR A 131 -15.28 4.88 -8.88
C THR A 131 -15.21 5.37 -10.32
N GLU A 132 -15.67 6.59 -10.61
CA GLU A 132 -15.64 7.16 -11.95
C GLU A 132 -14.20 7.40 -12.43
N LEU A 133 -13.28 7.76 -11.54
CA LEU A 133 -11.85 7.85 -11.86
C LEU A 133 -11.27 6.49 -12.25
N LEU A 134 -11.63 5.43 -11.52
CA LEU A 134 -11.17 4.07 -11.84
C LEU A 134 -11.70 3.62 -13.21
N LEU A 135 -12.97 3.90 -13.50
CA LEU A 135 -13.59 3.64 -14.79
C LEU A 135 -12.94 4.44 -15.92
N ALA A 136 -12.55 5.69 -15.69
CA ALA A 136 -11.89 6.52 -16.70
C ALA A 136 -10.43 6.09 -16.99
N ASN A 137 -9.82 5.23 -16.17
CA ASN A 137 -8.38 4.91 -16.20
C ASN A 137 -8.09 3.40 -16.22
N HIS A 138 -8.60 2.68 -17.22
CA HIS A 138 -8.41 1.23 -17.41
C HIS A 138 -6.95 0.76 -17.57
N GLN A 139 -6.01 1.68 -17.81
CA GLN A 139 -4.57 1.43 -17.88
C GLN A 139 -3.89 1.27 -16.51
N LEU A 140 -4.61 1.54 -15.41
CA LEU A 140 -4.12 1.33 -14.04
C LEU A 140 -3.67 -0.12 -13.84
N THR A 141 -2.55 -0.31 -13.17
CA THR A 141 -2.01 -1.65 -12.86
C THR A 141 -1.68 -1.83 -11.39
N SER A 142 -1.63 -0.74 -10.62
CA SER A 142 -1.26 -0.73 -9.20
C SER A 142 -2.25 0.14 -8.42
N LEU A 143 -2.81 -0.41 -7.35
CA LEU A 143 -3.71 0.30 -6.44
C LEU A 143 -3.21 0.17 -5.01
N ASN A 144 -3.32 1.26 -4.24
CA ASN A 144 -3.11 1.26 -2.81
C ASN A 144 -4.28 1.96 -2.13
N PHE A 145 -4.98 1.23 -1.26
CA PHE A 145 -6.09 1.77 -0.49
C PHE A 145 -5.81 1.71 1.01
N GLU A 146 -5.95 2.86 1.65
CA GLU A 146 -6.11 2.95 3.10
C GLU A 146 -7.61 3.07 3.39
N ILE A 147 -8.19 2.10 4.08
CA ILE A 147 -9.63 1.96 4.26
C ILE A 147 -9.91 2.02 5.76
N GLY A 148 -10.70 3.02 6.19
CA GLY A 148 -11.19 3.10 7.56
C GLY A 148 -12.14 1.94 7.84
N GLU A 149 -13.31 1.98 7.20
CA GLU A 149 -14.33 0.94 7.31
C GLU A 149 -14.58 0.23 5.97
N PHE A 150 -14.50 -1.11 5.98
CA PHE A 150 -14.77 -1.96 4.83
C PHE A 150 -16.12 -2.65 4.97
N ASP A 151 -17.02 -2.40 4.02
CA ASP A 151 -18.39 -2.93 3.97
C ASP A 151 -18.69 -3.63 2.61
N GLU A 152 -19.91 -4.14 2.47
CA GLU A 152 -20.37 -4.81 1.24
C GLU A 152 -20.42 -3.86 0.03
N ALA A 153 -20.74 -2.58 0.25
CA ALA A 153 -20.83 -1.61 -0.82
C ALA A 153 -19.45 -1.32 -1.43
N LEU A 154 -18.44 -1.18 -0.56
CA LEU A 154 -17.06 -0.96 -0.97
C LEU A 154 -16.47 -2.17 -1.69
N PHE A 155 -16.89 -3.40 -1.35
CA PHE A 155 -16.43 -4.60 -2.05
C PHE A 155 -16.66 -4.56 -3.56
N ARG A 156 -17.71 -3.89 -4.03
CA ARG A 156 -17.99 -3.71 -5.46
C ARG A 156 -16.85 -3.02 -6.22
N ILE A 157 -15.91 -2.37 -5.53
CA ILE A 157 -14.68 -1.87 -6.14
C ILE A 157 -13.94 -2.97 -6.91
N PHE A 158 -13.96 -4.20 -6.40
CA PHE A 158 -13.23 -5.31 -6.97
C PHE A 158 -13.72 -5.70 -8.37
N ASP A 159 -14.98 -5.45 -8.68
CA ASP A 159 -15.52 -5.64 -10.03
C ASP A 159 -14.92 -4.66 -11.05
N LEU A 160 -14.49 -3.48 -10.58
CA LEU A 160 -13.92 -2.41 -11.39
C LEU A 160 -12.42 -2.58 -11.66
N ILE A 161 -11.74 -3.42 -10.87
CA ILE A 161 -10.27 -3.47 -10.83
C ILE A 161 -9.67 -4.81 -11.28
N LYS A 162 -10.37 -5.55 -12.15
CA LYS A 162 -9.96 -6.87 -12.65
C LYS A 162 -8.63 -6.88 -13.42
N ASN A 163 -8.19 -5.73 -13.91
CA ASN A 163 -6.94 -5.49 -14.65
C ASN A 163 -5.71 -5.26 -13.74
N ILE A 164 -5.92 -5.09 -12.43
CA ILE A 164 -4.86 -4.74 -11.49
C ILE A 164 -3.88 -5.89 -11.28
N LYS A 165 -2.58 -5.55 -11.27
CA LYS A 165 -1.46 -6.46 -11.04
C LYS A 165 -0.90 -6.36 -9.64
N GLU A 166 -0.96 -5.19 -9.03
CA GLU A 166 -0.46 -4.92 -7.69
C GLU A 166 -1.57 -4.28 -6.84
N LEU A 167 -1.87 -4.88 -5.71
CA LEU A 167 -2.86 -4.36 -4.77
C LEU A 167 -2.25 -4.26 -3.38
N GLU A 168 -2.29 -3.06 -2.82
CA GLU A 168 -1.93 -2.78 -1.44
C GLU A 168 -3.18 -2.32 -0.68
N LEU A 169 -3.45 -2.97 0.46
CA LEU A 169 -4.58 -2.65 1.32
C LEU A 169 -4.10 -2.39 2.74
N ASN A 170 -4.66 -1.37 3.37
CA ASN A 170 -4.68 -1.20 4.80
C ASN A 170 -6.15 -1.06 5.21
N VAL A 171 -6.68 -1.92 6.07
CA VAL A 171 -8.09 -1.87 6.48
C VAL A 171 -8.13 -1.75 8.00
N THR A 172 -8.72 -0.68 8.52
CA THR A 172 -8.79 -0.47 9.98
C THR A 172 -9.88 -1.35 10.59
N LEU A 173 -11.08 -1.34 9.99
CA LEU A 173 -12.25 -2.06 10.47
C LEU A 173 -12.96 -2.79 9.32
N LEU A 174 -13.22 -4.08 9.50
CA LEU A 174 -14.17 -4.83 8.68
C LEU A 174 -15.52 -4.85 9.39
N GLN A 175 -16.60 -4.41 8.74
CA GLN A 175 -17.92 -4.44 9.34
C GLN A 175 -18.32 -5.88 9.71
N ILE A 176 -18.71 -6.06 10.98
CA ILE A 176 -19.09 -7.35 11.56
C ILE A 176 -20.36 -7.85 10.86
N GLY A 177 -20.28 -9.01 10.21
CA GLY A 177 -21.43 -9.63 9.55
C GLY A 177 -21.25 -9.91 8.06
N LEU A 178 -20.11 -9.52 7.47
CA LEU A 178 -19.71 -9.98 6.15
C LEU A 178 -19.40 -11.48 6.20
N ASN A 179 -20.44 -12.30 6.04
CA ASN A 179 -20.28 -13.72 5.76
C ASN A 179 -19.71 -13.84 4.35
N VAL A 180 -18.49 -14.31 4.18
CA VAL A 180 -17.73 -14.32 2.89
C VAL A 180 -18.45 -15.05 1.74
N ASP A 181 -19.53 -15.77 2.04
CA ASP A 181 -20.39 -16.49 1.10
C ASP A 181 -20.93 -15.63 -0.06
N TRP A 182 -21.16 -14.32 0.10
CA TRP A 182 -21.59 -13.45 -1.02
C TRP A 182 -20.47 -13.14 -2.03
N MET A 183 -19.23 -13.56 -1.75
CA MET A 183 -18.06 -13.31 -2.60
C MET A 183 -17.77 -14.50 -3.54
N ASP A 184 -18.69 -15.44 -3.74
CA ASP A 184 -18.41 -16.68 -4.49
C ASP A 184 -17.94 -16.47 -5.94
N ASP A 185 -18.40 -15.41 -6.61
CA ASP A 185 -18.01 -15.08 -7.99
C ASP A 185 -16.82 -14.09 -8.10
N PHE A 186 -16.20 -13.72 -6.98
CA PHE A 186 -15.10 -12.76 -6.98
C PHE A 186 -13.81 -13.38 -7.52
N SER A 187 -13.13 -12.65 -8.42
CA SER A 187 -11.82 -13.02 -8.93
C SER A 187 -11.01 -11.81 -9.35
N LEU A 188 -9.71 -11.83 -9.03
CA LEU A 188 -8.71 -10.87 -9.51
C LEU A 188 -7.68 -11.61 -10.37
N PRO A 189 -8.03 -11.95 -11.63
CA PRO A 189 -7.24 -12.86 -12.44
C PRO A 189 -5.86 -12.31 -12.80
N ASN A 190 -5.68 -10.99 -12.81
CA ASN A 190 -4.41 -10.36 -13.17
C ASN A 190 -3.52 -10.03 -11.96
N LEU A 191 -4.00 -10.25 -10.73
CA LEU A 191 -3.27 -9.89 -9.52
C LEU A 191 -2.04 -10.79 -9.37
N THR A 192 -0.88 -10.16 -9.23
CA THR A 192 0.43 -10.80 -9.13
C THR A 192 1.13 -10.45 -7.82
N HIS A 193 0.91 -9.23 -7.31
CA HIS A 193 1.50 -8.77 -6.05
C HIS A 193 0.39 -8.31 -5.12
N PHE A 194 0.44 -8.80 -3.88
CA PHE A 194 -0.53 -8.43 -2.86
C PHE A 194 0.18 -8.02 -1.57
N TYR A 195 -0.16 -6.84 -1.09
CA TYR A 195 0.37 -6.25 0.12
C TYR A 195 -0.80 -5.95 1.05
N PHE A 196 -0.72 -6.44 2.28
CA PHE A 196 -1.70 -6.12 3.31
C PHE A 196 -0.99 -5.56 4.53
N ASN A 197 -1.30 -4.30 4.86
CA ASN A 197 -0.80 -3.61 6.02
C ASN A 197 -1.81 -3.74 7.16
N ASP A 198 -1.29 -3.83 8.38
CA ASP A 198 -2.08 -3.89 9.61
C ASP A 198 -3.15 -5.01 9.66
N ALA A 199 -2.78 -6.21 9.19
CA ALA A 199 -3.66 -7.38 9.18
C ALA A 199 -4.04 -7.83 10.60
N GLY A 200 -5.26 -7.47 11.03
CA GLY A 200 -5.91 -7.99 12.23
C GLY A 200 -6.68 -9.29 12.00
N PHE A 201 -7.17 -9.89 13.09
CA PHE A 201 -8.06 -11.06 13.02
C PHE A 201 -9.35 -10.73 12.23
N GLN A 202 -9.89 -9.52 12.42
CA GLN A 202 -11.12 -9.09 11.76
C GLN A 202 -11.00 -9.04 10.23
N ASN A 203 -9.83 -8.70 9.69
CA ASN A 203 -9.64 -8.54 8.25
C ASN A 203 -9.14 -9.82 7.57
N TRP A 204 -8.86 -10.87 8.35
CA TRP A 204 -8.31 -12.11 7.84
C TRP A 204 -9.16 -12.77 6.74
N PRO A 205 -10.50 -12.85 6.86
CA PRO A 205 -11.33 -13.46 5.82
C PRO A 205 -11.22 -12.74 4.47
N LEU A 206 -11.05 -11.40 4.49
CA LEU A 206 -10.84 -10.62 3.27
C LEU A 206 -9.50 -10.96 2.61
N ILE A 207 -8.41 -11.04 3.40
CA ILE A 207 -7.08 -11.43 2.93
C ILE A 207 -7.14 -12.80 2.26
N GLU A 208 -7.71 -13.79 2.94
CA GLU A 208 -7.85 -15.15 2.42
C GLU A 208 -8.64 -15.16 1.11
N LYS A 209 -9.77 -14.45 1.05
CA LYS A 209 -10.60 -14.43 -0.16
C LYS A 209 -9.88 -13.77 -1.34
N ILE A 210 -9.21 -12.63 -1.14
CA ILE A 210 -8.39 -11.97 -2.17
C ILE A 210 -7.35 -12.95 -2.71
N VAL A 211 -6.62 -13.60 -1.82
CA VAL A 211 -5.50 -14.45 -2.21
C VAL A 211 -5.97 -15.72 -2.93
N VAL A 212 -7.00 -16.41 -2.42
CA VAL A 212 -7.55 -17.62 -3.05
C VAL A 212 -8.17 -17.30 -4.43
N SER A 213 -8.73 -16.11 -4.60
CA SER A 213 -9.39 -15.68 -5.84
C SER A 213 -8.43 -15.10 -6.89
N SER A 214 -7.13 -15.15 -6.60
CA SER A 214 -6.06 -14.55 -7.41
C SER A 214 -5.03 -15.62 -7.82
N PRO A 215 -5.32 -16.42 -8.86
CA PRO A 215 -4.51 -17.60 -9.22
C PRO A 215 -3.09 -17.27 -9.71
N ASN A 216 -2.80 -16.00 -10.00
CA ASN A 216 -1.53 -15.54 -10.58
C ASN A 216 -0.61 -14.83 -9.57
N ILE A 217 -0.93 -14.86 -8.27
CA ILE A 217 -0.08 -14.24 -7.25
C ILE A 217 1.31 -14.89 -7.21
N ILE A 218 2.33 -14.03 -7.25
CA ILE A 218 3.76 -14.37 -7.15
C ILE A 218 4.43 -13.78 -5.90
N ASP A 219 3.93 -12.66 -5.36
CA ASP A 219 4.48 -11.99 -4.16
C ASP A 219 3.33 -11.65 -3.20
N ILE A 220 3.43 -12.12 -1.95
CA ILE A 220 2.53 -11.76 -0.85
C ILE A 220 3.35 -11.13 0.25
N ARG A 221 2.90 -9.97 0.74
CA ARG A 221 3.48 -9.31 1.91
C ARG A 221 2.38 -8.96 2.90
N ILE A 222 2.53 -9.42 4.14
CA ILE A 222 1.55 -9.20 5.20
C ILE A 222 2.28 -8.58 6.40
N MET A 223 1.85 -7.40 6.80
CA MET A 223 2.18 -6.79 8.08
C MET A 223 1.02 -7.09 9.01
N ALA A 224 1.19 -7.99 9.97
CA ALA A 224 0.13 -8.51 10.82
C ALA A 224 0.15 -7.93 12.23
N GLN A 225 -1.04 -7.68 12.77
CA GLN A 225 -1.23 -7.49 14.19
C GLN A 225 -1.16 -8.82 14.93
N ASN A 226 -0.73 -8.74 16.19
CA ASN A 226 -0.37 -9.79 17.14
C ASN A 226 -1.11 -11.16 17.11
N LYS A 227 -2.38 -11.22 16.72
CA LYS A 227 -3.19 -12.46 16.78
C LYS A 227 -3.53 -13.07 15.41
N ALA A 228 -3.36 -12.33 14.31
CA ALA A 228 -3.79 -12.79 12.99
C ALA A 228 -2.91 -13.92 12.43
N ILE A 229 -1.67 -14.05 12.92
CA ILE A 229 -0.66 -14.97 12.37
C ILE A 229 -1.09 -16.44 12.45
N TYR A 230 -1.92 -16.83 13.42
CA TYR A 230 -2.36 -18.22 13.58
C TYR A 230 -3.29 -18.70 12.44
N HIS A 231 -3.86 -17.77 11.66
CA HIS A 231 -4.75 -18.08 10.55
C HIS A 231 -4.04 -18.11 9.19
N ILE A 232 -2.73 -17.85 9.17
CA ILE A 232 -1.93 -17.59 7.97
C ILE A 232 -1.84 -18.78 6.98
N MET A 233 -2.21 -20.00 7.37
CA MET A 233 -1.33 -21.11 7.00
C MET A 233 -1.94 -22.18 6.07
N ASP A 234 -3.27 -22.25 5.94
CA ASP A 234 -3.91 -23.34 5.19
C ASP A 234 -4.03 -23.09 3.69
N TRP A 235 -3.98 -21.83 3.24
CA TRP A 235 -4.15 -21.49 1.83
C TRP A 235 -2.84 -21.33 1.05
N PHE A 236 -1.67 -21.18 1.70
CA PHE A 236 -0.40 -21.04 0.98
C PHE A 236 -0.08 -22.20 0.04
N LYS A 237 -0.39 -23.43 0.44
CA LYS A 237 -0.22 -24.62 -0.41
C LYS A 237 -1.04 -24.57 -1.70
N LYS A 238 -2.15 -23.81 -1.71
CA LYS A 238 -3.03 -23.65 -2.88
C LYS A 238 -2.46 -22.65 -3.90
N LEU A 239 -1.50 -21.81 -3.49
CA LEU A 239 -0.93 -20.75 -4.32
C LEU A 239 0.22 -21.28 -5.16
N THR A 240 -0.11 -21.98 -6.23
CA THR A 240 0.87 -22.68 -7.06
C THR A 240 1.88 -21.75 -7.73
N LYS A 241 1.60 -20.45 -7.90
CA LYS A 241 2.53 -19.50 -8.53
C LYS A 241 3.33 -18.64 -7.54
N LEU A 242 3.06 -18.77 -6.24
CA LEU A 242 3.71 -17.94 -5.22
C LEU A 242 5.22 -18.20 -5.19
N GLU A 243 6.01 -17.15 -5.43
CA GLU A 243 7.47 -17.21 -5.40
C GLU A 243 8.06 -16.52 -4.16
N LYS A 244 7.39 -15.50 -3.63
CA LYS A 244 7.84 -14.71 -2.49
C LYS A 244 6.73 -14.56 -1.45
N LEU A 245 7.09 -14.77 -0.19
CA LEU A 245 6.22 -14.54 0.96
C LEU A 245 6.97 -13.76 2.04
N LEU A 246 6.42 -12.61 2.44
CA LEU A 246 6.87 -11.84 3.60
C LEU A 246 5.74 -11.77 4.63
N ILE A 247 6.05 -12.15 5.87
CA ILE A 247 5.17 -11.97 7.01
C ILE A 247 5.94 -11.25 8.10
N ILE A 248 5.51 -10.07 8.49
CA ILE A 248 6.03 -9.32 9.64
C ILE A 248 4.88 -9.18 10.63
N ALA A 249 5.17 -9.32 11.93
CA ALA A 249 4.21 -8.94 12.95
C ALA A 249 4.87 -8.14 14.05
N GLU A 250 4.10 -7.24 14.65
CA GLU A 250 4.60 -6.35 15.70
C GLU A 250 4.90 -7.08 17.01
N ASP A 251 4.42 -8.32 17.16
CA ASP A 251 4.57 -9.10 18.39
C ASP A 251 5.93 -9.80 18.52
N GLU A 252 6.47 -9.79 19.74
CA GLU A 252 7.61 -10.62 20.13
C GLU A 252 7.20 -12.01 20.61
N ARG A 253 5.89 -12.31 20.74
CA ARG A 253 5.41 -13.63 21.15
C ARG A 253 5.84 -14.68 20.14
N LYS A 254 6.32 -15.79 20.68
CA LYS A 254 6.78 -16.92 19.89
C LYS A 254 5.60 -17.56 19.14
N VAL A 255 5.66 -17.53 17.81
CA VAL A 255 4.69 -18.18 16.93
C VAL A 255 5.14 -19.60 16.62
N ASN A 256 4.19 -20.54 16.60
CA ASN A 256 4.43 -21.89 16.12
C ASN A 256 3.98 -22.05 14.67
N LEU A 257 4.89 -22.37 13.75
CA LEU A 257 4.60 -22.65 12.34
C LEU A 257 4.71 -24.15 12.01
N ASP A 258 4.44 -25.02 12.98
CA ASP A 258 4.46 -26.46 12.76
C ASP A 258 3.33 -26.89 11.80
N GLY A 259 3.65 -27.79 10.87
CA GLY A 259 2.66 -28.35 9.94
C GLY A 259 2.29 -27.44 8.76
N VAL A 260 2.88 -26.24 8.68
CA VAL A 260 2.58 -25.26 7.65
C VAL A 260 3.20 -25.67 6.33
N LEU A 261 2.34 -25.97 5.36
CA LEU A 261 2.74 -26.32 4.00
C LEU A 261 2.86 -25.05 3.16
N LEU A 262 4.09 -24.76 2.72
CA LEU A 262 4.36 -23.66 1.80
C LEU A 262 4.00 -24.04 0.37
N SER A 263 3.84 -23.02 -0.49
CA SER A 263 3.72 -23.23 -1.93
C SER A 263 4.92 -24.04 -2.47
N PRO A 264 4.70 -25.00 -3.39
CA PRO A 264 5.77 -25.78 -3.99
C PRO A 264 6.74 -24.92 -4.81
N ASN A 265 6.31 -23.76 -5.30
CA ASN A 265 7.13 -22.86 -6.12
C ASN A 265 7.76 -21.71 -5.32
N LEU A 266 7.58 -21.69 -4.00
CA LEU A 266 8.12 -20.63 -3.15
C LEU A 266 9.65 -20.64 -3.20
N LYS A 267 10.24 -19.52 -3.60
CA LYS A 267 11.69 -19.31 -3.69
C LYS A 267 12.24 -18.52 -2.51
N HIS A 268 11.43 -17.62 -1.94
CA HIS A 268 11.85 -16.70 -0.89
C HIS A 268 10.80 -16.64 0.22
N LEU A 269 11.22 -16.95 1.46
CA LEU A 269 10.43 -16.74 2.67
C LEU A 269 11.09 -15.72 3.59
N GLU A 270 10.39 -14.66 3.95
CA GLU A 270 10.84 -13.65 4.90
C GLU A 270 9.92 -13.62 6.13
N LEU A 271 10.50 -13.73 7.32
CA LEU A 271 9.77 -13.81 8.58
C LEU A 271 10.27 -12.73 9.56
N GLY A 272 9.45 -11.72 9.78
CA GLY A 272 9.56 -10.75 10.87
C GLY A 272 8.69 -11.15 12.04
N ILE A 273 8.91 -12.35 12.58
CA ILE A 273 8.13 -12.92 13.69
C ILE A 273 9.06 -13.77 14.58
N ASN A 274 8.81 -13.80 15.89
CA ASN A 274 9.60 -14.64 16.79
C ASN A 274 9.23 -16.11 16.59
N VAL A 275 10.12 -16.91 16.01
CA VAL A 275 9.90 -18.33 15.70
C VAL A 275 11.09 -19.20 16.08
N ASN A 276 10.88 -20.52 16.15
CA ASN A 276 12.00 -21.45 16.29
C ASN A 276 12.73 -21.63 14.95
N ILE A 277 13.73 -20.79 14.67
CA ILE A 277 14.52 -20.81 13.42
C ILE A 277 14.98 -22.23 13.04
N LYS A 278 15.60 -22.97 13.97
CA LYS A 278 16.12 -24.32 13.68
C LYS A 278 15.02 -25.29 13.25
N LYS A 279 13.83 -25.17 13.84
CA LYS A 279 12.68 -26.00 13.47
C LYS A 279 12.15 -25.63 12.09
N ILE A 280 12.02 -24.34 11.79
CA ILE A 280 11.62 -23.84 10.46
C ILE A 280 12.57 -24.36 9.38
N LEU A 281 13.88 -24.22 9.59
CA LEU A 281 14.90 -24.68 8.65
C LEU A 281 14.82 -26.20 8.41
N LYS A 282 14.57 -27.00 9.45
CA LYS A 282 14.36 -28.45 9.33
C LYS A 282 13.07 -28.79 8.57
N ASN A 283 11.96 -28.12 8.88
CA ASN A 283 10.67 -28.36 8.23
C ASN A 283 10.75 -28.13 6.71
N TYR A 284 11.53 -27.13 6.28
CA TYR A 284 11.62 -26.74 4.88
C TYR A 284 12.87 -27.24 4.15
N GLN A 285 13.69 -28.08 4.77
CA GLN A 285 14.90 -28.63 4.15
C GLN A 285 14.59 -29.42 2.86
N HIS A 286 13.42 -30.04 2.76
CA HIS A 286 12.99 -30.82 1.60
C HIS A 286 12.33 -30.00 0.49
N ASN A 287 12.01 -28.71 0.72
CA ASN A 287 11.47 -27.84 -0.32
C ASN A 287 12.62 -27.34 -1.22
N ILE A 288 12.86 -28.04 -2.33
CA ILE A 288 14.00 -27.78 -3.23
C ILE A 288 13.92 -26.43 -3.94
N HIS A 289 12.72 -25.84 -4.08
CA HIS A 289 12.52 -24.56 -4.74
C HIS A 289 12.83 -23.38 -3.82
N LEU A 290 12.74 -23.58 -2.51
CA LEU A 290 13.02 -22.56 -1.51
C LEU A 290 14.53 -22.28 -1.43
N LYS A 291 14.93 -21.11 -1.93
CA LYS A 291 16.33 -20.69 -2.05
C LYS A 291 16.80 -19.88 -0.84
N VAL A 292 15.91 -19.06 -0.27
CA VAL A 292 16.24 -18.14 0.81
C VAL A 292 15.17 -18.15 1.87
N ILE A 293 15.59 -18.24 3.14
CA ILE A 293 14.76 -17.94 4.30
C ILE A 293 15.44 -16.83 5.11
N SER A 294 14.72 -15.74 5.34
CA SER A 294 15.22 -14.58 6.08
C SER A 294 14.43 -14.39 7.37
N PHE A 295 15.14 -14.09 8.45
CA PHE A 295 14.55 -13.76 9.75
C PHE A 295 15.01 -12.36 10.16
N TYR A 296 14.06 -11.47 10.49
CA TYR A 296 14.40 -10.12 10.95
C TYR A 296 14.86 -10.17 12.41
N ASN A 297 16.08 -9.68 12.66
CA ASN A 297 16.76 -9.75 13.95
C ASN A 297 16.02 -9.00 15.05
N MET A 298 15.22 -7.98 14.70
CA MET A 298 14.46 -7.18 15.67
C MET A 298 13.43 -7.97 16.48
N HIS A 299 13.00 -9.15 16.00
CA HIS A 299 12.04 -10.01 16.71
C HIS A 299 12.71 -11.06 17.61
N PHE A 300 14.02 -10.96 17.82
CA PHE A 300 14.78 -11.89 18.64
C PHE A 300 15.64 -11.12 19.65
N THR A 301 15.88 -11.75 20.80
CA THR A 301 16.79 -11.16 21.80
C THR A 301 18.19 -10.96 21.20
N PRO A 302 18.91 -9.88 21.52
CA PRO A 302 20.26 -9.64 21.02
C PRO A 302 21.23 -10.80 21.32
N LYS A 303 21.08 -11.45 22.49
CA LYS A 303 21.85 -12.64 22.86
C LYS A 303 21.60 -13.78 21.87
N PHE A 304 20.33 -14.09 21.57
CA PHE A 304 19.99 -15.13 20.61
C PHE A 304 20.59 -14.85 19.22
N VAL A 305 20.47 -13.61 18.71
CA VAL A 305 21.01 -13.21 17.41
C VAL A 305 22.54 -13.33 17.36
N ARG A 306 23.23 -12.94 18.44
CA ARG A 306 24.69 -13.11 18.57
C ARG A 306 25.08 -14.58 18.52
N ASP A 307 24.33 -15.43 19.22
CA ASP A 307 24.62 -16.84 19.37
C ASP A 307 24.27 -17.68 18.11
N LEU A 308 23.54 -17.12 17.13
CA LEU A 308 23.35 -17.76 15.82
C LEU A 308 24.70 -18.01 15.13
N ASN A 309 24.94 -19.24 14.68
CA ASN A 309 26.20 -19.63 14.04
C ASN A 309 25.98 -20.72 12.99
N GLN A 310 26.96 -20.88 12.09
CA GLN A 310 26.86 -21.83 10.98
C GLN A 310 26.90 -23.27 11.47
N GLU A 311 27.68 -23.57 12.51
CA GLU A 311 27.87 -24.93 13.05
C GLU A 311 26.57 -25.54 13.58
N SER A 312 25.65 -24.69 14.06
CA SER A 312 24.36 -25.12 14.59
C SER A 312 23.19 -24.98 13.61
N THR A 313 23.49 -24.60 12.36
CA THR A 313 22.52 -24.44 11.28
C THR A 313 22.28 -25.80 10.59
N PRO A 314 21.03 -26.27 10.46
CA PRO A 314 20.73 -27.50 9.74
C PRO A 314 21.15 -27.42 8.26
N SER A 315 21.72 -28.49 7.71
CA SER A 315 21.84 -28.66 6.25
C SER A 315 20.44 -28.62 5.61
N PRO A 316 20.25 -28.04 4.41
CA PRO A 316 21.24 -27.52 3.46
C PRO A 316 21.52 -26.02 3.59
N TRP A 317 21.28 -25.41 4.75
CA TRP A 317 21.25 -23.96 4.88
C TRP A 317 22.61 -23.36 5.24
N ARG A 318 22.99 -22.29 4.53
CA ARG A 318 24.14 -21.43 4.83
C ARG A 318 23.68 -20.12 5.42
N LEU A 319 24.12 -19.82 6.64
CA LEU A 319 23.84 -18.59 7.35
C LEU A 319 24.73 -17.45 6.85
N ILE A 320 24.11 -16.33 6.48
CA ILE A 320 24.75 -15.04 6.23
C ILE A 320 24.01 -14.00 7.07
N LYS A 321 24.72 -13.38 8.02
CA LYS A 321 24.19 -12.26 8.80
C LYS A 321 24.39 -10.98 8.02
N PHE A 322 23.32 -10.22 7.80
CA PHE A 322 23.40 -8.95 7.08
C PHE A 322 22.47 -7.91 7.72
N LYS A 323 23.06 -6.84 8.25
CA LYS A 323 22.34 -5.75 8.92
C LYS A 323 21.30 -6.29 9.92
N ASP A 324 20.03 -6.01 9.66
CA ASP A 324 18.89 -6.28 10.52
C ASP A 324 18.28 -7.66 10.28
N ALA A 325 18.91 -8.52 9.47
CA ALA A 325 18.41 -9.85 9.16
C ALA A 325 19.47 -10.95 9.25
N SER A 326 19.00 -12.15 9.57
CA SER A 326 19.74 -13.41 9.47
C SER A 326 19.19 -14.19 8.27
N ASN A 327 20.00 -14.32 7.22
CA ASN A 327 19.59 -14.94 5.96
C ASN A 327 20.17 -16.35 5.84
N TYR A 328 19.34 -17.31 5.43
CA TYR A 328 19.69 -18.70 5.23
C TYR A 328 19.53 -19.05 3.75
N TYR A 329 20.65 -19.23 3.07
CA TYR A 329 20.70 -19.57 1.66
C TYR A 329 20.84 -21.07 1.49
N ARG A 330 20.03 -21.67 0.62
CA ARG A 330 20.16 -23.08 0.28
C ARG A 330 21.46 -23.32 -0.48
N VAL A 331 22.31 -24.21 0.01
CA VAL A 331 23.50 -24.67 -0.71
C VAL A 331 23.05 -25.77 -1.67
N PRO A 332 23.36 -25.68 -2.98
CA PRO A 332 23.11 -26.77 -3.92
C PRO A 332 23.82 -28.03 -3.44
N LEU A 333 23.16 -29.19 -3.56
CA LEU A 333 23.73 -30.50 -3.21
C LEU A 333 24.98 -30.88 -4.02
N GLU A 334 25.34 -30.08 -5.03
CA GLU A 334 26.43 -30.34 -5.98
C GLU A 334 27.60 -29.35 -5.91
N ALA A 335 27.66 -28.44 -4.93
CA ALA A 335 28.84 -27.57 -4.80
C ALA A 335 29.94 -28.30 -4.02
N PRO A 336 31.08 -28.68 -4.65
CA PRO A 336 32.23 -29.16 -3.90
C PRO A 336 32.70 -28.02 -3.00
N ILE A 337 32.83 -28.29 -1.72
CA ILE A 337 33.47 -27.37 -0.79
C ILE A 337 34.97 -27.46 -1.10
N TYR A 338 35.50 -26.44 -1.79
CA TYR A 338 36.95 -26.25 -1.96
C TYR A 338 37.51 -25.44 -0.79
#